data_AF-A0A3N6N2J2-F1
#
_entry.id   AF-A0A3N6N2J2-F1
#
_cell.length_a   1.000
_cell.length_b   1.000
_cell.length_c   1.000
_cell.angle_alpha   90.00
_cell.angle_beta   90.00
_cell.angle_gamma   90.00
#
_symmetry.space_group_name_H-M   'P 1'
#
loop_
_entity.id
_entity.type
_entity.pdbx_description
1 polymer ?
#
loop_
_entity_poly.entity_id
_entity_poly.type
_entity_poly.pdbx_seq_one_letter_code
_entity_poly.pdbx_strand_id
1 'polypeptide(L)'
;MTDAISAGRQRQEKRKRYRRLMNYSLAIGMVGLVLATALWTVVPESIVVFAGVVVYWLGFLGYVGVRKATSTPLFDERETEIELKACGLTIGAFAYVVVFGVPAMVALSVTGTYTVPSPIRHALVAYLGLFAVFGVAYTYVQHTHS
;
A
#
# COMPACT_ATOMS: atom_id res chain seq x y z
N MET A 1 -28.96 -31.91 5.25
CA MET A 1 -29.17 -30.48 4.93
C MET A 1 -28.45 -29.57 5.93
N THR A 2 -28.50 -29.87 7.23
CA THR A 2 -27.79 -29.15 8.31
C THR A 2 -26.26 -29.15 8.17
N ASP A 3 -25.66 -30.25 7.71
CA ASP A 3 -24.20 -30.39 7.56
C ASP A 3 -23.60 -29.54 6.43
N ALA A 4 -24.36 -29.32 5.36
CA ALA A 4 -23.93 -28.45 4.26
C ALA A 4 -23.92 -26.97 4.69
N ILE A 5 -24.90 -26.56 5.52
CA ILE A 5 -25.02 -25.21 6.05
C ILE A 5 -23.89 -24.92 7.06
N SER A 6 -23.56 -25.88 7.94
CA SER A 6 -22.48 -25.74 8.92
C SER A 6 -21.10 -25.67 8.25
N ALA A 7 -20.84 -26.54 7.26
CA ALA A 7 -19.60 -26.50 6.47
C ALA A 7 -19.44 -25.19 5.69
N GLY A 8 -20.54 -24.67 5.11
CA GLY A 8 -20.55 -23.37 4.45
C GLY A 8 -20.21 -22.20 5.40
N ARG A 9 -20.81 -22.19 6.59
CA ARG A 9 -20.53 -21.18 7.62
C ARG A 9 -19.07 -21.24 8.10
N GLN A 10 -18.51 -22.43 8.33
CA GLN A 10 -17.11 -22.58 8.73
C GLN A 10 -16.12 -22.07 7.67
N ARG A 11 -16.39 -22.29 6.38
CA ARG A 11 -15.56 -21.75 5.28
C ARG A 11 -15.61 -20.22 5.24
N GLN A 12 -16.80 -19.64 5.38
CA GLN A 12 -17.01 -18.20 5.46
C GLN A 12 -16.28 -17.56 6.65
N GLU A 13 -16.35 -18.17 7.84
CA GLU A 13 -15.65 -17.70 9.03
C GLU A 13 -14.13 -17.77 8.89
N LYS A 14 -13.58 -18.87 8.34
CA LYS A 14 -12.16 -18.98 8.02
C LYS A 14 -11.70 -17.88 7.06
N ARG A 15 -12.46 -17.62 5.99
CA ARG A 15 -12.16 -16.54 5.02
C ARG A 15 -12.12 -15.17 5.70
N LYS A 16 -13.12 -14.84 6.51
CA LYS A 16 -13.16 -13.58 7.28
C LYS A 16 -11.98 -13.46 8.24
N ARG A 17 -11.59 -14.57 8.91
CA ARG A 17 -10.46 -14.60 9.85
C ARG A 17 -9.13 -14.36 9.15
N TYR A 18 -8.85 -15.05 8.04
CA TYR A 18 -7.60 -14.85 7.28
C TYR A 18 -7.50 -13.43 6.72
N ARG A 19 -8.59 -12.89 6.19
CA ARG A 19 -8.63 -11.49 5.74
C ARG A 19 -8.32 -10.51 6.86
N ARG A 20 -8.94 -10.71 8.03
CA ARG A 20 -8.71 -9.87 9.20
C ARG A 20 -7.25 -9.95 9.67
N LEU A 21 -6.66 -11.14 9.70
CA LEU A 21 -5.24 -11.33 10.03
C LEU A 21 -4.32 -10.64 9.03
N MET A 22 -4.61 -10.79 7.74
CA MET A 22 -3.86 -10.17 6.66
C MET A 22 -3.87 -8.63 6.76
N ASN A 23 -5.05 -8.04 6.98
CA ASN A 23 -5.20 -6.60 7.14
C ASN A 23 -4.56 -6.09 8.44
N TYR A 24 -4.68 -6.83 9.55
CA TYR A 24 -4.02 -6.46 10.79
C TYR A 24 -2.50 -6.55 10.69
N SER A 25 -1.96 -7.58 10.03
CA SER A 25 -0.51 -7.71 9.83
C SER A 25 0.05 -6.49 9.11
N LEU A 26 -0.62 -6.07 8.02
CA LEU A 26 -0.21 -4.91 7.26
C LEU A 26 -0.39 -3.60 8.05
N ALA A 27 -1.54 -3.44 8.72
CA ALA A 27 -1.85 -2.25 9.51
C ALA A 27 -0.90 -2.08 10.70
N ILE A 28 -0.58 -3.15 11.44
CA ILE A 28 0.38 -3.12 12.54
C ILE A 28 1.77 -2.75 12.02
N GLY A 29 2.19 -3.32 10.89
CA GLY A 29 3.47 -2.96 10.26
C GLY A 29 3.54 -1.47 9.90
N MET A 30 2.52 -0.93 9.24
CA MET A 30 2.44 0.48 8.87
C MET A 30 2.40 1.41 10.10
N VAL A 31 1.52 1.14 11.05
CA VAL A 31 1.37 1.94 12.27
C VAL A 31 2.65 1.89 13.11
N GLY A 32 3.29 0.73 13.21
CA GLY A 32 4.56 0.56 13.94
C GLY A 32 5.66 1.45 13.37
N LEU A 33 5.81 1.50 12.05
CA LEU A 33 6.80 2.38 11.42
C LEU A 33 6.47 3.86 11.59
N VAL A 34 5.19 4.25 11.44
CA VAL A 34 4.75 5.64 11.61
C VAL A 34 5.01 6.10 13.05
N LEU A 35 4.64 5.29 14.04
CA LEU A 35 4.86 5.60 15.45
C LEU A 35 6.35 5.64 15.79
N ALA A 36 7.15 4.70 15.30
CA ALA A 36 8.60 4.71 15.50
C ALA A 36 9.25 5.97 14.90
N THR A 37 8.81 6.39 13.71
CA THR A 37 9.29 7.61 13.05
C THR A 37 8.86 8.86 13.82
N ALA A 38 7.62 8.89 14.31
CA ALA A 38 7.13 10.00 15.14
C ALA A 38 7.91 10.09 16.47
N LEU A 39 8.15 8.96 17.12
CA LEU A 39 8.91 8.87 18.37
C LEU A 39 10.36 9.31 18.19
N TRP A 40 10.97 9.03 17.03
CA TRP A 40 12.34 9.47 16.75
C TRP A 40 12.51 10.99 16.75
N THR A 41 11.44 11.75 16.49
CA THR A 41 11.48 13.22 16.60
C THR A 41 11.61 13.71 18.04
N VAL A 42 11.24 12.88 19.02
CA VAL A 42 11.27 13.20 20.46
C VAL A 42 12.41 12.48 21.18
N VAL A 43 12.73 11.25 20.76
CA VAL A 43 13.79 10.40 21.33
C VAL A 43 14.79 10.08 20.21
N PRO A 44 15.98 10.72 20.18
CA PRO A 44 16.93 10.59 19.08
C PRO A 44 17.71 9.26 19.07
N GLU A 45 17.09 8.18 19.58
CA GLU A 45 17.64 6.84 19.59
C GLU A 45 17.36 6.15 18.26
N SER A 46 18.40 6.00 17.44
CA SER A 46 18.31 5.39 16.10
C SER A 46 17.71 3.97 16.13
N ILE A 47 17.87 3.24 17.23
CA ILE A 47 17.32 1.90 17.41
C ILE A 47 15.79 1.87 17.31
N VAL A 48 15.09 2.94 17.68
CA VAL A 48 13.62 3.04 17.63
C VAL A 48 13.13 2.99 16.19
N VAL A 49 13.78 3.74 15.29
CA VAL A 49 13.45 3.75 13.86
C VAL A 49 13.72 2.40 13.22
N PHE A 50 14.90 1.81 13.50
CA PHE A 50 15.23 0.49 12.96
C PHE A 50 14.26 -0.59 13.45
N ALA A 51 13.83 -0.54 14.71
CA ALA A 51 12.78 -1.42 15.22
C ALA A 51 11.46 -1.23 14.47
N GLY A 52 11.06 0.01 14.19
CA GLY A 52 9.90 0.33 13.35
C GLY A 52 9.97 -0.27 11.94
N VAL A 53 11.15 -0.19 11.30
CA VAL A 53 11.40 -0.80 9.99
C VAL A 53 11.27 -2.32 10.05
N VAL A 54 11.82 -2.96 11.10
CA VAL A 54 11.67 -4.41 11.32
C VAL A 54 10.20 -4.79 11.49
N VAL A 55 9.44 -4.04 12.30
CA VAL A 55 8.00 -4.27 12.51
C VAL A 55 7.22 -4.13 11.20
N TYR A 56 7.55 -3.13 10.37
CA TYR A 56 6.97 -2.97 9.04
C TYR A 56 7.21 -4.20 8.16
N TRP A 57 8.45 -4.66 8.07
CA TRP A 57 8.80 -5.84 7.27
C TRP A 57 8.15 -7.11 7.80
N LEU A 58 8.09 -7.30 9.12
CA LEU A 58 7.37 -8.42 9.73
C LEU A 58 5.88 -8.38 9.42
N GLY A 59 5.26 -7.19 9.44
CA GLY A 59 3.88 -7.00 9.03
C GLY A 59 3.64 -7.37 7.56
N PHE A 60 4.55 -6.98 6.67
CA PHE A 60 4.50 -7.35 5.25
C PHE A 60 4.70 -8.86 5.04
N LEU A 61 5.70 -9.47 5.69
CA LEU A 61 5.94 -10.91 5.61
C LEU A 61 4.79 -11.72 6.19
N GLY A 62 4.17 -11.25 7.27
CA GLY A 62 2.96 -11.85 7.84
C GLY A 62 1.77 -11.79 6.87
N TYR A 63 1.58 -10.67 6.17
CA TYR A 63 0.59 -10.56 5.09
C TYR A 63 0.84 -11.61 4.00
N VAL A 64 2.08 -11.73 3.50
CA VAL A 64 2.44 -12.68 2.45
C VAL A 64 2.26 -14.14 2.92
N GLY A 65 2.65 -14.44 4.16
CA GLY A 65 2.50 -15.75 4.76
C GLY A 65 1.04 -16.16 4.89
N VAL A 66 0.18 -15.27 5.39
CA VAL A 66 -1.27 -15.50 5.49
C VAL A 66 -1.91 -15.66 4.11
N ARG A 67 -1.48 -14.87 3.13
CA ARG A 67 -1.96 -14.99 1.74
C ARG A 67 -1.63 -16.36 1.14
N LYS A 68 -0.39 -16.83 1.29
CA LYS A 68 0.04 -18.17 0.82
C LYS A 68 -0.70 -19.31 1.53
N ALA A 69 -1.06 -19.13 2.80
CA ALA A 69 -1.79 -20.14 3.57
C ALA A 69 -3.27 -20.27 3.15
N THR A 70 -3.80 -19.32 2.38
CA THR A 70 -5.21 -19.33 1.99
C THR A 70 -5.39 -19.81 0.55
N SER A 71 -5.76 -21.08 0.37
CA SER A 71 -5.94 -21.73 -0.94
C SER A 71 -7.34 -21.59 -1.56
N THR A 72 -8.23 -20.81 -0.94
CA THR A 72 -9.59 -20.56 -1.43
C THR A 72 -9.67 -19.22 -2.17
N PRO A 73 -10.40 -19.11 -3.30
CA PRO A 73 -10.64 -17.84 -3.96
C PRO A 73 -11.30 -16.89 -2.94
N LEU A 74 -10.50 -15.93 -2.48
CA LEU A 74 -10.82 -15.06 -1.36
C LEU A 74 -11.63 -13.83 -1.77
N PHE A 75 -11.89 -13.68 -3.07
CA PHE A 75 -12.55 -12.55 -3.68
C PHE A 75 -13.72 -13.05 -4.51
N ASP A 76 -14.90 -12.53 -4.16
CA ASP A 76 -16.09 -12.63 -4.99
C ASP A 76 -16.08 -11.45 -5.98
N GLU A 77 -16.86 -11.48 -7.06
CA GLU A 77 -16.88 -10.42 -8.08
C GLU A 77 -17.09 -9.04 -7.45
N ARG A 78 -18.04 -8.96 -6.49
CA ARG A 78 -18.31 -7.73 -5.72
C ARG A 78 -17.11 -7.24 -4.91
N GLU A 79 -16.30 -8.14 -4.35
CA GLU A 79 -15.13 -7.73 -3.58
C GLU A 79 -14.03 -7.19 -4.51
N THR A 80 -13.86 -7.78 -5.68
CA THR A 80 -12.95 -7.29 -6.72
C THR A 80 -13.35 -5.89 -7.20
N GLU A 81 -14.64 -5.62 -7.40
CA GLU A 81 -15.11 -4.28 -7.77
C GLU A 81 -14.79 -3.23 -6.69
N ILE A 82 -15.00 -3.57 -5.42
CA ILE A 82 -14.68 -2.67 -4.30
C ILE A 82 -13.18 -2.39 -4.25
N GLU A 83 -12.36 -3.42 -4.41
CA GLU A 83 -10.90 -3.29 -4.42
C GLU A 83 -10.43 -2.43 -5.60
N LEU A 84 -10.92 -2.68 -6.81
CA LEU A 84 -10.60 -1.87 -8.00
C LEU A 84 -11.01 -0.40 -7.80
N LYS A 85 -12.19 -0.14 -7.23
CA LYS A 85 -12.64 1.22 -6.94
C LYS A 85 -11.78 1.91 -5.88
N ALA A 86 -11.40 1.19 -4.82
CA ALA A 86 -10.50 1.70 -3.79
C ALA A 86 -9.12 2.01 -4.38
N CYS A 87 -8.54 1.10 -5.18
CA CYS A 87 -7.28 1.32 -5.89
C CYS A 87 -7.37 2.54 -6.81
N GLY A 88 -8.44 2.70 -7.58
CA GLY A 88 -8.65 3.86 -8.44
C GLY A 88 -8.68 5.18 -7.65
N LEU A 89 -9.40 5.21 -6.53
CA LEU A 89 -9.43 6.38 -5.63
C LEU A 89 -8.06 6.69 -5.03
N THR A 90 -7.34 5.67 -4.55
CA THR A 90 -5.99 5.83 -3.97
C THR A 90 -4.99 6.33 -5.02
N ILE A 91 -4.99 5.75 -6.22
CA ILE A 91 -4.14 6.19 -7.34
C ILE A 91 -4.49 7.63 -7.73
N GLY A 92 -5.78 7.98 -7.80
CA GLY A 92 -6.22 9.34 -8.10
C GLY A 92 -5.75 10.35 -7.05
N ALA A 93 -5.92 10.05 -5.76
CA ALA A 93 -5.41 10.88 -4.67
C ALA A 93 -3.89 11.05 -4.76
N PHE A 94 -3.17 9.97 -5.06
CA PHE A 94 -1.72 9.99 -5.22
C PHE A 94 -1.28 10.80 -6.45
N ALA A 95 -2.04 10.75 -7.55
CA ALA A 95 -1.79 11.55 -8.73
C ALA A 95 -1.86 13.05 -8.41
N TYR A 96 -2.83 13.50 -7.61
CA TYR A 96 -2.88 14.90 -7.15
C TYR A 96 -1.63 15.30 -6.37
N VAL A 97 -1.14 14.44 -5.47
CA VAL A 97 0.10 14.71 -4.72
C VAL A 97 1.28 14.90 -5.66
N VAL A 98 1.40 14.10 -6.71
CA VAL A 98 2.50 14.22 -7.68
C VAL A 98 2.33 15.46 -8.58
N VAL A 99 1.11 15.69 -9.11
CA VAL A 99 0.78 16.81 -9.99
C VAL A 99 1.01 18.16 -9.32
N PHE A 100 0.73 18.29 -8.02
CA PHE A 100 1.02 19.52 -7.28
C PHE A 100 2.41 19.53 -6.64
N GLY A 101 2.87 18.39 -6.12
CA GLY A 101 4.13 18.29 -5.40
C GLY A 101 5.34 18.54 -6.29
N VAL A 102 5.35 18.00 -7.51
CA VAL A 102 6.50 18.17 -8.43
C VAL A 102 6.67 19.63 -8.88
N PRO A 103 5.64 20.33 -9.38
CA PRO A 103 5.75 21.76 -9.71
C PRO A 103 6.10 22.62 -8.50
N ALA A 104 5.52 22.35 -7.32
CA ALA A 104 5.85 23.08 -6.10
C ALA A 104 7.35 22.95 -5.74
N MET A 105 7.91 21.75 -5.84
CA MET A 105 9.35 21.54 -5.64
C MET A 105 10.21 22.31 -6.63
N VAL A 106 9.84 22.32 -7.91
CA VAL A 106 10.58 23.04 -8.95
C VAL A 106 10.54 24.54 -8.67
N ALA A 107 9.36 25.09 -8.38
CA ALA A 107 9.20 26.51 -8.04
C ALA A 107 10.02 26.90 -6.80
N LEU A 108 9.96 26.10 -5.74
CA LEU A 108 10.74 26.34 -4.51
C LEU A 108 12.25 26.25 -4.74
N SER A 109 12.69 25.32 -5.59
CA SER A 109 14.12 25.14 -5.91
C SER A 109 14.65 26.28 -6.76
N VAL A 110 13.91 26.70 -7.79
CA VAL A 110 14.31 27.79 -8.70
C VAL A 110 14.32 29.15 -8.00
N THR A 111 13.39 29.37 -7.07
CA THR A 111 13.33 30.61 -6.27
C THR A 111 14.38 30.66 -5.16
N GLY A 112 15.14 29.58 -4.94
CA GLY A 112 16.14 29.50 -3.87
C GLY A 112 15.56 29.51 -2.46
N THR A 113 14.24 29.43 -2.31
CA THR A 113 13.54 29.50 -1.02
C THR A 113 13.67 28.21 -0.21
N TYR A 114 13.78 27.06 -0.90
CA TYR A 114 13.96 25.77 -0.24
C TYR A 114 14.71 24.79 -1.13
N THR A 115 15.80 24.22 -0.61
CA THR A 115 16.53 23.13 -1.26
C THR A 115 15.91 21.80 -0.88
N VAL A 116 15.24 21.15 -1.84
CA VAL A 116 14.63 19.83 -1.60
C VAL A 116 15.73 18.78 -1.35
N PRO A 117 15.68 18.04 -0.23
CA PRO A 117 16.60 16.94 0.03
C PRO A 117 16.62 15.91 -1.12
N SER A 118 17.82 15.48 -1.51
CA SER A 118 18.00 14.56 -2.65
C SER A 118 17.14 13.28 -2.57
N PRO A 119 16.93 12.64 -1.41
CA PRO A 119 16.08 11.45 -1.33
C PRO A 119 14.61 11.72 -1.71
N ILE A 120 14.06 12.86 -1.30
CA ILE A 120 12.66 13.24 -1.59
C ILE A 120 12.48 13.46 -3.10
N ARG A 121 13.45 14.15 -3.72
CA ARG A 121 13.46 14.36 -5.17
C ARG A 121 13.47 13.02 -5.92
N HIS A 122 14.35 12.09 -5.54
CA HIS A 122 14.42 10.78 -6.19
C HIS A 122 13.15 9.94 -5.99
N ALA A 123 12.54 9.99 -4.80
CA ALA A 123 11.28 9.30 -4.54
C ALA A 123 10.16 9.81 -5.45
N LEU A 124 10.02 11.13 -5.59
CA LEU A 124 8.99 11.72 -6.45
C LEU A 124 9.20 11.42 -7.94
N VAL A 125 10.45 11.40 -8.41
CA VAL A 125 10.79 10.94 -9.77
C VAL A 125 10.45 9.46 -9.96
N ALA A 126 10.73 8.60 -8.97
CA ALA A 126 10.38 7.19 -9.03
C ALA A 126 8.85 6.98 -9.14
N TYR A 127 8.06 7.77 -8.40
CA TYR A 127 6.60 7.74 -8.48
C TYR A 127 6.07 8.21 -9.84
N LEU A 128 6.66 9.26 -10.43
CA LEU A 128 6.37 9.64 -11.82
C LEU A 128 6.66 8.50 -12.79
N GLY A 129 7.79 7.80 -12.60
CA GLY A 129 8.12 6.60 -13.37
C GLY A 129 7.06 5.50 -13.25
N LEU A 130 6.52 5.27 -12.05
CA LEU A 130 5.44 4.32 -11.84
C LEU A 130 4.16 4.71 -12.60
N PHE A 131 3.79 5.99 -12.62
CA PHE A 131 2.68 6.49 -13.44
C PHE A 131 2.93 6.35 -14.93
N ALA A 132 4.16 6.58 -15.40
CA ALA A 132 4.53 6.36 -16.79
C ALA A 132 4.41 4.88 -17.17
N VAL A 133 4.91 3.96 -16.33
CA VAL A 133 4.76 2.52 -16.51
C VAL A 133 3.28 2.13 -16.52
N PHE A 134 2.48 2.67 -15.61
CA PHE A 134 1.03 2.45 -15.60
C PHE A 134 0.38 2.91 -16.91
N GLY A 135 0.71 4.10 -17.42
CA GLY A 135 0.20 4.62 -18.69
C GLY A 135 0.56 3.71 -19.87
N VAL A 136 1.83 3.29 -19.96
CA VAL A 136 2.29 2.36 -21.01
C VAL A 136 1.56 1.02 -20.91
N ALA A 137 1.45 0.44 -19.71
CA ALA A 137 0.75 -0.81 -19.48
C ALA A 137 -0.74 -0.68 -19.84
N TYR A 138 -1.38 0.43 -19.48
CA TYR A 138 -2.78 0.69 -19.80
C TYR A 138 -3.00 0.76 -21.31
N THR A 139 -2.19 1.54 -22.03
CA THR A 139 -2.27 1.64 -23.49
C THR A 139 -2.02 0.29 -24.16
N TYR A 140 -1.02 -0.47 -23.70
CA TYR A 140 -0.74 -1.82 -24.20
C TYR A 140 -1.95 -2.75 -24.02
N VAL A 141 -2.50 -2.83 -22.80
CA VAL A 141 -3.66 -3.67 -22.48
C VAL A 141 -4.88 -3.24 -23.31
N GLN A 142 -5.11 -1.93 -23.46
CA GLN A 142 -6.19 -1.38 -24.28
C GLN A 142 -6.08 -1.82 -25.75
N HIS A 143 -4.87 -1.84 -26.32
CA HIS A 143 -4.66 -2.28 -27.70
C HIS A 143 -4.77 -3.80 -27.88
N THR A 144 -4.46 -4.60 -26.86
CA THR A 144 -4.55 -6.07 -26.96
C THR A 144 -5.93 -6.64 -26.64
N HIS A 145 -6.79 -5.89 -25.95
CA HIS A 145 -8.15 -6.28 -25.59
C HIS A 145 -9.24 -5.67 -26.49
N SER A 146 -8.84 -4.85 -27.48
CA SER A 146 -9.73 -4.31 -28.53
C SER A 146 -9.64 -5.11 -29.82
#